data_AF-A0A915B8W4-F1
#
_entry.id   AF-A0A915B8W4-F1
#
_cell.length_a   1.000
_cell.length_b   1.000
_cell.length_c   1.000
_cell.angle_alpha   90.00
_cell.angle_beta   90.00
_cell.angle_gamma   90.00
#
_symmetry.space_group_name_H-M   'P 1'
#
loop_
_entity.id
_entity.type
_entity.pdbx_description
1 polymer ?
#
loop_
_entity_poly.entity_id
_entity_poly.type
_entity_poly.pdbx_seq_one_letter_code
_entity_poly.pdbx_strand_id
1 'polypeptide(L)'
;VLCLGNCRTMWEVTDENRRLLSSWAASCDDPKRHLLADSIVKNSSPAVDFDEVNRVLREFSADYPIYQFVDGLRPFRPKSEEKRDPAYEARIERLKREQEDRIYKQMTRSVDPNQQYGRVNLMQNFAELRKCGLQTGRRSLLPIRLSLLVAPLDSAFLVWGMRIRI
;
A
#
# COMPACT_ATOMS: atom_id res chain seq x y z
N VAL A 1 11.25 -17.01 -5.06
CA VAL A 1 10.91 -18.24 -5.80
C VAL A 1 10.54 -17.81 -7.21
N LEU A 2 11.49 -17.87 -8.13
CA LEU A 2 11.25 -17.57 -9.54
C LEU A 2 10.65 -18.84 -10.15
N CYS A 3 9.43 -18.76 -10.65
CA CYS A 3 8.78 -19.86 -11.36
C CYS A 3 9.58 -20.17 -12.63
N LEU A 4 10.49 -21.14 -12.56
CA LEU A 4 11.08 -21.84 -13.72
C LEU A 4 10.05 -22.83 -14.28
N GLY A 5 8.92 -22.31 -14.73
CA GLY A 5 7.90 -23.08 -15.43
C GLY A 5 7.45 -22.28 -16.63
N ASN A 6 7.69 -22.81 -17.83
CA ASN A 6 7.25 -22.32 -19.14
C ASN A 6 6.48 -20.98 -19.07
N CYS A 7 7.22 -19.87 -19.05
CA CYS A 7 6.62 -18.54 -19.14
C CYS A 7 6.10 -18.36 -20.56
N ARG A 8 4.89 -18.86 -20.86
CA ARG A 8 4.16 -18.45 -22.06
C ARG A 8 3.99 -16.94 -21.97
N THR A 9 4.67 -16.22 -22.85
CA THR A 9 4.56 -14.78 -22.97
C THR A 9 3.20 -14.45 -23.56
N MET A 10 2.26 -14.10 -22.69
CA MET A 10 0.95 -13.62 -23.09
C MET A 10 0.98 -12.12 -23.35
N TRP A 11 0.19 -11.68 -24.32
CA TRP A 11 0.05 -10.29 -24.72
C TRP A 11 -1.37 -9.82 -24.44
N GLU A 12 -1.47 -8.62 -23.91
CA GLU A 12 -2.72 -7.92 -23.72
C GLU A 12 -3.06 -7.17 -25.01
N VAL A 13 -4.21 -7.52 -25.61
CA VAL A 13 -4.74 -6.86 -26.79
C VAL A 13 -5.76 -5.82 -26.34
N THR A 14 -5.41 -4.54 -26.51
CA THR A 14 -6.25 -3.39 -26.21
C THR A 14 -7.49 -3.31 -27.11
N ASP A 15 -8.50 -2.56 -26.68
CA ASP A 15 -9.71 -2.35 -27.47
C ASP A 15 -9.41 -1.60 -28.77
N GLU A 16 -8.44 -0.68 -28.76
CA GLU A 16 -7.93 -0.02 -29.97
C GLU A 16 -7.38 -1.04 -30.96
N ASN A 17 -6.57 -1.99 -30.49
CA ASN A 17 -6.03 -3.06 -31.33
C ASN A 17 -7.12 -3.95 -31.91
N ARG A 18 -8.18 -4.25 -31.15
CA ARG A 18 -9.34 -5.01 -31.65
C ARG A 18 -10.06 -4.24 -32.75
N ARG A 19 -10.27 -2.93 -32.59
CA ARG A 19 -10.88 -2.07 -33.61
C ARG A 19 -10.01 -1.99 -34.87
N LEU A 20 -8.70 -1.88 -34.72
CA LEU A 20 -7.75 -1.91 -35.84
C LEU A 20 -7.87 -3.22 -36.61
N LEU A 21 -7.85 -4.37 -35.92
CA LEU A 21 -8.01 -5.68 -36.56
C LEU A 21 -9.36 -5.83 -37.26
N SER A 22 -10.46 -5.35 -36.67
CA SER A 22 -11.76 -5.33 -37.34
C SER A 22 -11.76 -4.48 -38.61
N SER A 23 -11.05 -3.34 -38.61
CA SER A 23 -10.93 -2.49 -39.80
C SER A 23 -10.10 -3.14 -40.91
N TRP A 24 -9.03 -3.84 -40.55
CA TRP A 24 -8.17 -4.56 -41.50
C TRP A 24 -8.88 -5.79 -42.05
N ALA A 25 -9.61 -6.53 -41.21
CA ALA A 25 -10.46 -7.62 -41.65
C ALA A 25 -11.51 -7.11 -42.66
N ALA A 26 -12.25 -6.05 -42.36
CA ALA A 26 -13.28 -5.50 -43.26
C ALA A 26 -12.75 -5.05 -44.63
N SER A 27 -11.46 -4.72 -44.73
CA SER A 27 -10.81 -4.34 -46.00
C SER A 27 -10.09 -5.49 -46.71
N CYS A 28 -9.99 -6.67 -46.08
CA CYS A 28 -9.42 -7.86 -46.68
C CYS A 28 -10.49 -8.69 -47.42
N ASP A 29 -10.12 -9.29 -48.55
CA ASP A 29 -10.96 -10.28 -49.25
C ASP A 29 -10.66 -11.74 -48.82
N ASP A 30 -9.55 -11.98 -48.11
CA ASP A 30 -9.13 -13.33 -47.72
C ASP A 30 -9.94 -13.87 -46.53
N PRO A 31 -10.72 -14.95 -46.69
CA PRO A 31 -11.51 -15.55 -45.61
C PRO A 31 -10.66 -16.04 -44.43
N LYS A 32 -9.39 -16.42 -44.63
CA LYS A 32 -8.50 -16.85 -43.54
C LYS A 32 -8.16 -15.71 -42.59
N ARG A 33 -7.93 -14.51 -43.16
CA ARG A 33 -7.61 -13.30 -42.38
C ARG A 33 -8.81 -12.84 -41.56
N HIS A 34 -10.01 -12.96 -42.12
CA HIS A 34 -11.27 -12.74 -41.40
C HIS A 34 -11.41 -13.67 -40.20
N LEU A 35 -11.18 -14.97 -40.38
CA LEU A 35 -11.29 -15.96 -39.30
C LEU A 35 -10.29 -15.68 -38.16
N LEU A 36 -9.06 -15.27 -38.50
CA LEU A 36 -8.04 -14.91 -37.52
C LEU A 36 -8.43 -13.66 -36.74
N ALA A 37 -8.84 -12.59 -37.42
CA ALA A 37 -9.29 -11.37 -36.76
C ALA A 37 -10.52 -11.64 -35.86
N ASP A 38 -11.49 -12.41 -36.36
CA ASP A 38 -12.69 -12.78 -35.61
C ASP A 38 -12.35 -13.59 -34.36
N SER A 39 -11.40 -14.52 -34.42
CA SER A 39 -11.00 -15.28 -33.23
C SER A 39 -10.48 -14.35 -32.14
N ILE A 40 -9.63 -13.39 -32.49
CA ILE A 40 -9.02 -12.48 -31.52
C ILE A 40 -10.04 -11.47 -30.99
N VAL A 41 -10.92 -10.95 -31.85
CA VAL A 41 -11.95 -9.99 -31.47
C VAL A 41 -13.03 -10.64 -30.60
N LYS A 42 -13.48 -11.86 -30.92
CA LYS A 42 -14.50 -12.60 -30.17
C LYS A 42 -13.98 -13.19 -28.86
N ASN A 43 -12.67 -13.43 -28.75
CA ASN A 43 -12.07 -13.89 -27.50
C ASN A 43 -12.30 -12.86 -26.39
N SER A 44 -13.06 -13.25 -25.37
CA SER A 44 -13.40 -12.42 -24.21
C SER A 44 -12.21 -12.18 -23.28
N SER A 45 -11.16 -12.99 -23.39
CA SER A 45 -9.91 -12.78 -22.66
C SER A 45 -9.09 -11.64 -23.28
N PRO A 46 -8.57 -10.70 -22.48
CA PRO A 46 -7.64 -9.69 -22.97
C PRO A 46 -6.26 -10.26 -23.28
N ALA A 47 -5.94 -11.44 -22.73
CA ALA A 47 -4.69 -12.15 -22.94
C ALA A 47 -4.75 -13.05 -24.19
N VAL A 48 -3.77 -12.91 -25.06
CA VAL A 48 -3.57 -13.64 -26.31
C VAL A 48 -2.17 -14.24 -26.30
N ASP A 49 -2.01 -15.45 -26.84
CA ASP A 49 -0.71 -16.11 -26.89
C ASP A 49 0.22 -15.48 -27.93
N PHE A 50 1.53 -15.61 -27.73
CA PHE A 50 2.52 -15.08 -28.67
C PHE A 50 2.34 -15.67 -30.07
N ASP A 51 2.03 -16.96 -30.19
CA ASP A 51 1.84 -17.61 -31.49
C ASP A 51 0.64 -17.04 -32.26
N GLU A 52 -0.43 -16.66 -31.57
CA GLU A 52 -1.60 -16.04 -32.19
C GLU A 52 -1.28 -14.62 -32.67
N VAL A 53 -0.60 -13.83 -31.85
CA VAL A 53 -0.12 -12.50 -32.24
C VAL A 53 0.82 -12.61 -33.44
N ASN A 54 1.80 -13.52 -33.42
CA ASN A 54 2.77 -13.69 -34.49
C ASN A 54 2.13 -14.13 -35.81
N ARG A 55 1.05 -14.93 -35.77
CA ARG A 55 0.25 -15.26 -36.96
C ARG A 55 -0.38 -14.02 -37.57
N VAL A 56 -1.01 -13.17 -36.76
CA VAL A 56 -1.57 -11.89 -37.24
C VAL A 56 -0.48 -11.01 -37.85
N LEU A 57 0.66 -10.87 -37.16
CA LEU A 57 1.76 -10.07 -37.67
C LEU A 57 2.21 -10.58 -39.05
N ARG A 58 2.34 -11.89 -39.24
CA ARG A 58 2.74 -12.47 -40.54
C ARG A 58 1.70 -12.22 -41.64
N GLU A 59 0.44 -12.55 -41.36
CA GLU A 59 -0.62 -12.51 -42.38
C GLU A 59 -0.97 -11.08 -42.81
N PHE A 60 -0.94 -10.12 -41.89
CA PHE A 60 -1.28 -8.71 -42.17
C PHE A 60 -0.05 -7.86 -42.51
N SER A 61 1.17 -8.41 -42.43
CA SER A 61 2.41 -7.64 -42.61
C SER A 61 2.61 -7.01 -43.98
N ALA A 62 2.11 -7.68 -45.02
CA ALA A 62 2.33 -7.25 -46.39
C ALA A 62 1.51 -6.01 -46.74
N ASP A 63 0.30 -5.90 -46.16
CA ASP A 63 -0.74 -5.00 -46.67
C ASP A 63 -1.08 -3.86 -45.70
N TYR A 64 -0.74 -4.00 -44.42
CA TYR A 64 -1.17 -3.06 -43.37
C TYR A 64 -0.01 -2.55 -42.51
N PRO A 65 -0.16 -1.34 -41.93
CA PRO A 65 0.84 -0.75 -41.03
C PRO A 65 0.85 -1.45 -39.67
N ILE A 66 1.56 -2.59 -39.59
CA ILE A 66 1.64 -3.45 -38.39
C ILE A 66 2.13 -2.70 -37.15
N TYR A 67 3.01 -1.71 -37.33
CA TYR A 67 3.60 -0.97 -36.22
C TYR A 67 2.52 -0.32 -35.33
N GLN A 68 1.37 0.07 -35.90
CA GLN A 68 0.24 0.63 -35.14
C GLN A 68 -0.37 -0.42 -34.21
N PHE A 69 -0.43 -1.67 -34.65
CA PHE A 69 -0.92 -2.77 -33.84
C PHE A 69 0.08 -3.17 -32.75
N VAL A 70 1.37 -3.24 -33.10
CA VAL A 70 2.44 -3.62 -32.14
C VAL A 70 2.60 -2.57 -31.05
N ASP A 71 2.49 -1.28 -31.36
CA ASP A 71 2.56 -0.20 -30.37
C ASP A 71 1.44 -0.29 -29.32
N GLY A 72 0.27 -0.81 -29.71
CA GLY A 72 -0.83 -1.06 -28.80
C GLY A 72 -0.69 -2.33 -27.95
N LEU A 73 0.25 -3.24 -28.27
CA LEU A 73 0.42 -4.49 -27.53
C LEU A 73 1.13 -4.26 -26.20
N ARG A 74 0.55 -4.78 -25.12
CA ARG A 74 1.16 -4.71 -23.79
C ARG A 74 1.48 -6.11 -23.28
N PRO A 75 2.59 -6.34 -22.58
CA PRO A 75 2.82 -7.63 -21.94
C PRO A 75 1.72 -7.92 -20.91
N PHE A 76 0.98 -9.01 -21.09
CA PHE A 76 -0.05 -9.38 -20.13
C PHE A 76 0.60 -9.95 -18.87
N ARG A 77 0.40 -9.28 -17.74
CA ARG A 77 0.79 -9.78 -16.44
C ARG A 77 -0.47 -10.31 -15.75
N PRO A 78 -0.61 -11.64 -15.54
CA PRO A 78 -1.71 -12.14 -14.76
C PRO A 78 -1.63 -11.48 -13.39
N LYS A 79 -2.73 -10.86 -12.96
CA LYS A 79 -2.85 -10.37 -11.58
C LYS A 79 -2.78 -11.61 -10.71
N SER A 80 -1.60 -11.91 -10.17
CA SER A 80 -1.49 -12.89 -9.10
C SER A 80 -2.36 -12.35 -7.98
N GLU A 81 -3.43 -13.06 -7.63
CA GLU A 81 -4.09 -12.84 -6.36
C GLU A 81 -3.02 -13.03 -5.30
N GLU A 82 -2.54 -11.92 -4.75
CA GLU A 82 -1.53 -11.93 -3.70
C GLU A 82 -2.23 -12.52 -2.47
N LYS A 83 -2.16 -13.85 -2.33
CA LYS A 83 -2.56 -14.54 -1.10
C LYS A 83 -1.54 -14.15 -0.03
N ARG A 84 -1.78 -13.00 0.59
CA ARG A 84 -1.01 -12.53 1.73
C ARG A 84 -1.30 -13.48 2.89
N ASP A 85 -0.31 -14.27 3.24
CA ASP A 85 -0.38 -15.13 4.42
C ASP A 85 -0.50 -14.23 5.67
N PRO A 86 -1.59 -14.32 6.44
CA PRO A 86 -1.76 -13.50 7.65
C PRO A 86 -0.64 -13.72 8.67
N ALA A 87 -0.01 -14.90 8.70
CA ALA A 87 1.13 -15.16 9.57
C ALA A 87 2.38 -14.40 9.11
N TYR A 88 2.56 -14.23 7.80
CA TYR A 88 3.66 -13.47 7.22
C TYR A 88 3.51 -11.97 7.52
N GLU A 89 2.31 -11.41 7.35
CA GLU A 89 2.01 -10.00 7.67
C GLU A 89 2.24 -9.71 9.17
N ALA A 90 1.75 -10.57 10.06
CA ALA A 90 1.98 -10.44 11.49
C ALA A 90 3.48 -10.46 11.85
N ARG A 91 4.27 -11.26 11.14
CA ARG A 91 5.73 -11.31 11.31
C ARG A 91 6.40 -10.02 10.85
N ILE A 92 5.98 -9.46 9.72
CA ILE A 92 6.50 -8.19 9.20
C ILE A 92 6.20 -7.05 10.17
N GLU A 93 4.97 -6.96 10.67
CA GLU A 93 4.58 -5.93 11.65
C GLU A 93 5.38 -6.03 12.95
N ARG A 94 5.65 -7.25 13.44
CA ARG A 94 6.52 -7.43 14.60
C ARG A 94 7.94 -6.93 14.34
N LEU A 95 8.51 -7.27 13.19
CA LEU A 95 9.87 -6.85 12.82
C LEU A 95 10.00 -5.33 12.65
N LYS A 96 8.96 -4.66 12.13
CA LYS A 96 8.92 -3.19 12.05
C LYS A 96 8.99 -2.55 13.43
N ARG A 97 8.18 -3.02 14.39
CA ARG A 97 8.21 -2.52 15.78
C ARG A 97 9.57 -2.75 16.44
N GLU A 98 10.14 -3.94 16.27
CA GLU A 98 11.48 -4.26 16.79
C GLU A 98 12.58 -3.36 16.19
N GLN A 99 12.41 -2.91 14.93
CA GLN A 99 13.33 -1.96 14.31
C GLN A 99 13.13 -0.54 14.85
N GLU A 100 11.89 -0.08 14.96
CA GLU A 100 11.54 1.22 15.55
C GLU A 100 12.06 1.34 16.99
N ASP A 101 11.87 0.31 17.80
CA ASP A 101 12.36 0.26 19.19
C ASP A 101 13.89 0.36 19.27
N ARG A 102 14.60 -0.29 18.35
CA ARG A 102 16.08 -0.21 18.29
C ARG A 102 16.53 1.20 17.92
N ILE A 103 15.88 1.82 16.94
CA ILE A 103 16.17 3.19 16.51
C ILE A 103 15.87 4.17 17.65
N TYR A 104 14.72 4.04 18.32
CA TYR A 104 14.37 4.86 19.47
C TYR A 104 15.41 4.76 20.59
N LYS A 105 15.83 3.54 20.95
CA LYS A 105 16.87 3.32 21.98
C LYS A 105 18.21 3.93 21.56
N GLN A 106 18.55 3.89 20.27
CA GLN A 106 19.77 4.51 19.78
C GLN A 106 19.72 6.04 19.87
N MET A 107 18.61 6.67 19.48
CA MET A 107 18.44 8.12 19.55
C MET A 107 18.38 8.65 20.99
N THR A 108 17.78 7.89 21.90
CA THR A 108 17.68 8.29 23.31
C THR A 108 18.96 8.07 24.10
N ARG A 109 19.80 7.11 23.70
CA ARG A 109 21.10 6.86 24.33
C ARG A 109 22.06 8.05 24.27
N SER A 110 21.94 8.92 23.27
CA SER A 110 22.76 10.15 23.18
C SER A 110 22.27 11.27 24.09
N VAL A 111 21.02 11.21 24.58
CA VAL A 111 20.43 12.25 25.45
C VAL A 111 20.74 11.97 26.92
N ASP A 112 20.70 10.71 27.36
CA ASP A 112 21.13 10.30 28.71
C ASP A 112 21.80 8.91 28.68
N PRO A 113 23.14 8.84 28.73
CA PRO A 113 23.89 7.58 28.71
C PRO A 113 23.64 6.68 29.93
N ASN A 114 23.13 7.22 31.04
CA ASN A 114 22.92 6.49 32.29
C ASN A 114 21.49 5.97 32.46
N GLN A 115 20.57 6.30 31.55
CA GLN A 115 19.18 5.89 31.63
C GLN A 115 19.00 4.42 31.17
N GLN A 116 18.97 3.49 32.13
CA GLN A 116 18.72 2.07 31.86
C GLN A 116 17.25 1.81 31.50
N TYR A 117 16.88 1.96 30.22
CA TYR A 117 15.56 1.57 29.75
C TYR A 117 15.40 0.05 29.67
N GLY A 118 14.45 -0.49 30.47
CA GLY A 118 13.90 -1.84 30.29
C GLY A 118 14.33 -2.91 31.30
N ARG A 119 15.14 -2.59 32.33
CA ARG A 119 15.53 -3.59 33.36
C ARG A 119 15.47 -3.15 34.81
N VAL A 120 15.38 -1.86 35.10
CA VAL A 120 15.30 -1.39 36.49
C VAL A 120 13.85 -1.24 36.87
N ASN A 121 13.42 -1.92 37.94
CA ASN A 121 12.14 -1.73 38.60
C ASN A 121 12.00 -0.25 39.00
N LEU A 122 11.48 0.59 38.11
CA LEU A 122 11.15 1.98 38.40
C LEU A 122 10.26 2.08 39.66
N MET A 123 9.40 1.07 39.89
CA MET A 123 8.54 0.98 41.07
C MET A 123 9.29 0.73 42.40
N GLN A 124 10.47 0.09 42.41
CA GLN A 124 11.24 -0.10 43.65
C GLN A 124 11.86 1.21 44.13
N ASN A 125 12.40 2.03 43.22
CA ASN A 125 12.98 3.32 43.58
C ASN A 125 11.93 4.34 44.06
N PHE A 126 10.71 4.32 43.52
CA PHE A 126 9.60 5.15 44.05
C PHE A 126 9.12 4.68 45.44
N ALA A 127 9.17 3.37 45.71
CA ALA A 127 8.79 2.82 47.01
C ALA A 127 9.81 3.18 48.11
N GLU A 128 11.11 3.23 47.78
CA GLU A 128 12.16 3.67 48.71
C GLU A 128 12.10 5.16 49.00
N LEU A 129 11.81 6.01 48.00
CA LEU A 129 11.60 7.44 48.21
C LEU A 129 10.41 7.76 49.15
N ARG A 130 9.32 6.98 49.08
CA ARG A 130 8.21 7.11 50.04
C ARG A 130 8.57 6.66 51.46
N LYS A 131 9.47 5.67 51.61
CA LYS A 131 9.93 5.20 52.93
C LYS A 131 10.91 6.20 53.57
N CYS A 132 11.82 6.78 52.79
CA CYS A 132 12.75 7.81 53.26
C CYS A 132 12.06 9.14 53.57
N GLY A 133 10.98 9.50 52.86
CA GLY A 133 10.16 10.68 53.18
C GLY A 133 9.38 10.60 54.49
N LEU A 134 9.31 9.42 55.14
CA LEU A 134 8.56 9.23 56.38
C LEU A 134 9.40 9.42 57.65
N GLN A 135 10.73 9.52 57.57
CA GLN A 135 11.61 9.61 58.76
C GLN A 135 12.09 11.03 59.07
N THR A 136 11.99 11.98 58.15
CA THR A 136 12.36 13.39 58.36
C THR A 136 11.17 14.29 58.09
N GLY A 137 10.30 14.48 59.09
CA GLY A 137 9.15 15.37 58.92
C GLY A 137 8.14 15.46 60.06
N ARG A 138 8.48 15.15 61.30
CA ARG A 138 7.69 15.66 62.44
C ARG A 138 8.04 17.13 62.67
N ARG A 139 7.41 18.04 61.93
CA ARG A 139 7.14 19.42 62.35
C ARG A 139 5.98 19.99 61.51
N SER A 140 4.87 20.21 62.21
CA SER A 140 3.71 21.08 61.89
C SER A 140 2.89 20.83 60.60
N LEU A 141 1.70 20.24 60.82
CA LEU A 141 0.36 20.79 60.48
C LEU A 141 0.16 21.51 59.14
N LEU A 142 -0.53 20.86 58.20
CA LEU A 142 -1.91 21.19 57.74
C LEU A 142 -2.28 20.31 56.52
N PRO A 143 -3.43 19.62 56.49
CA PRO A 143 -3.91 18.93 55.31
C PRO A 143 -4.83 19.86 54.50
N ILE A 144 -4.38 20.33 53.34
CA ILE A 144 -5.30 20.92 52.35
C ILE A 144 -5.78 19.79 51.43
N ARG A 145 -6.92 19.22 51.80
CA ARG A 145 -7.90 18.71 50.83
C ARG A 145 -8.51 19.91 50.10
N LEU A 146 -8.36 19.97 48.78
CA LEU A 146 -9.31 20.64 47.89
C LEU A 146 -9.29 19.83 46.57
N SER A 147 -10.17 18.83 46.42
CA SER A 147 -11.44 18.97 45.68
C SER A 147 -11.16 19.57 44.29
N LEU A 148 -10.93 18.79 43.23
CA LEU A 148 -11.97 18.04 42.51
C LEU A 148 -13.22 18.89 42.26
N LEU A 149 -13.07 20.07 41.63
CA LEU A 149 -14.18 20.78 40.98
C LEU A 149 -13.68 21.90 40.04
N VAL A 150 -13.32 21.58 38.79
CA VAL A 150 -13.61 22.43 37.61
C VAL A 150 -13.63 21.50 36.39
N ALA A 151 -14.82 21.06 36.01
CA ALA A 151 -15.12 20.63 34.64
C ALA A 151 -15.73 21.84 33.88
N PRO A 152 -15.92 21.76 32.56
CA PRO A 152 -15.35 22.67 31.57
C PRO A 152 -16.32 23.76 31.09
N LEU A 153 -15.82 24.97 30.84
CA LEU A 153 -16.54 26.03 30.14
C LEU A 153 -15.56 26.70 29.19
N ASP A 154 -15.57 26.28 27.92
CA ASP A 154 -15.40 27.15 26.75
C ASP A 154 -15.56 26.32 25.47
N SER A 155 -16.76 25.78 25.30
CA SER A 155 -17.31 25.41 24.00
C SER A 155 -18.49 26.34 23.74
N ALA A 156 -18.16 27.56 23.31
CA ALA A 156 -19.12 28.58 22.85
C ALA A 156 -18.46 29.49 21.79
N PHE A 157 -17.85 28.90 20.77
CA PHE A 157 -17.53 29.60 19.52
C PHE A 157 -18.11 28.78 18.38
N LEU A 158 -19.42 28.91 18.19
CA LEU A 158 -20.11 28.78 16.91
C LEU A 158 -21.57 29.21 17.13
N VAL A 159 -22.09 29.94 16.14
CA VAL A 159 -23.50 30.30 15.89
C VAL A 159 -23.97 31.63 16.49
N TRP A 160 -24.27 32.57 15.57
CA TRP A 160 -24.83 33.95 15.69
C TRP A 160 -23.82 35.04 16.03
N GLY A 161 -23.59 36.11 15.28
CA GLY A 161 -24.29 36.70 14.13
C GLY A 161 -23.95 38.21 14.09
N MET A 162 -23.97 38.80 12.88
CA MET A 162 -23.81 40.23 12.53
C MET A 162 -22.36 40.77 12.51
N ARG A 163 -21.78 41.21 11.37
CA ARG A 163 -22.20 42.18 10.32
C ARG A 163 -22.21 43.62 10.85
N ILE A 164 -21.24 44.44 10.39
CA ILE A 164 -21.36 45.81 9.81
C ILE A 164 -20.16 46.75 10.15
N ARG A 165 -19.58 47.30 9.05
CA ARG A 165 -18.83 48.55 8.81
C ARG A 165 -17.49 48.81 9.52
N ILE A 166 -16.43 48.96 8.72
CA ILE A 166 -16.04 50.25 8.08
C ILE A 166 -15.93 50.01 6.58
#